data_AF-A0A183KR37-F1
#
_entry.id   AF-A0A183KR37-F1
#
_cell.length_a   1.000
_cell.length_b   1.000
_cell.length_c   1.000
_cell.angle_alpha   90.00
_cell.angle_beta   90.00
_cell.angle_gamma   90.00
#
_symmetry.space_group_name_H-M   'P 1'
#
loop_
_entity.id
_entity.type
_entity.pdbx_description
1 polymer ?
#
loop_
_entity_poly.entity_id
_entity_poly.type
_entity_poly.pdbx_seq_one_letter_code
_entity_poly.pdbx_strand_id
1 'polypeptide(L)'
;MTRGRKSLLSGMKLSYTCEWSNCCITYNNENLLKYHQLQHFRELCEQPSQGSRLPVCGICNASLNITDVDGIERHSFFHSWVNQLKAIGKHILEINDWPVCLSDPVSCNLIPELPTKFECGWEYCDFKTNDVCVFITHVSRHPEVLFSYAFCLYFLYNFLIIIYCTSISIS
;
A
#
# COMPACT_ATOMS: atom_id res chain seq x y z
N MET A 1 7.55 -11.47 -35.84
CA MET A 1 7.28 -12.00 -34.48
C MET A 1 8.17 -11.26 -33.50
N THR A 2 7.68 -10.16 -32.92
CA THR A 2 8.42 -9.34 -31.95
C THR A 2 8.40 -10.02 -30.59
N ARG A 3 9.60 -10.39 -30.12
CA ARG A 3 9.88 -11.00 -28.82
C ARG A 3 9.30 -10.09 -27.73
N GLY A 4 8.29 -10.59 -27.00
CA GLY A 4 7.64 -9.84 -25.92
C GLY A 4 8.69 -9.34 -24.93
N ARG A 5 8.72 -8.02 -24.69
CA ARG A 5 9.52 -7.42 -23.61
C ARG A 5 9.07 -8.09 -22.31
N LYS A 6 9.90 -8.99 -21.75
CA LYS A 6 9.69 -9.42 -20.37
C LYS A 6 9.71 -8.15 -19.53
N SER A 7 8.66 -7.90 -18.75
CA SER A 7 8.68 -6.75 -17.85
C SER A 7 9.90 -6.88 -16.95
N LEU A 8 10.51 -5.75 -16.57
CA LEU A 8 11.62 -5.71 -15.62
C LEU A 8 11.28 -6.39 -14.28
N LEU A 9 10.00 -6.64 -14.02
CA LEU A 9 9.48 -7.26 -12.82
C LEU A 9 9.38 -8.80 -12.89
N SER A 10 9.53 -9.38 -14.09
CA SER A 10 9.35 -10.81 -14.32
C SER A 10 10.49 -11.63 -13.70
N GLY A 11 10.21 -12.30 -12.57
CA GLY A 11 11.15 -13.21 -11.90
C GLY A 11 11.85 -12.62 -10.67
N MET A 12 11.44 -11.43 -10.22
CA MET A 12 11.91 -10.85 -8.97
C MET A 12 11.56 -11.76 -7.79
N LYS A 13 12.53 -12.04 -6.92
CA LYS A 13 12.30 -12.69 -5.63
C LYS A 13 12.19 -11.59 -4.57
N LEU A 14 10.96 -11.21 -4.26
CA LEU A 14 10.68 -10.19 -3.26
C LEU A 14 10.53 -10.82 -1.88
N SER A 15 11.03 -10.11 -0.87
CA SER A 15 10.76 -10.37 0.54
C SER A 15 10.05 -9.16 1.14
N TYR A 16 9.13 -9.43 2.04
CA TYR A 16 8.31 -8.42 2.70
C TYR A 16 8.41 -8.60 4.20
N THR A 17 8.92 -7.58 4.90
CA THR A 17 9.08 -7.60 6.36
C THR A 17 8.00 -6.75 6.99
N CYS A 18 7.32 -7.28 8.01
CA CYS A 18 6.32 -6.53 8.75
C CYS A 18 6.95 -5.30 9.43
N GLU A 19 6.32 -4.13 9.29
CA GLU A 19 6.81 -2.85 9.84
C GLU A 19 6.08 -2.47 11.14
N TRP A 20 5.33 -3.40 11.74
CA TRP A 20 4.69 -3.16 13.04
C TRP A 20 5.76 -3.05 14.13
N SER A 21 5.63 -2.09 15.05
CA SER A 21 6.68 -1.68 16.02
C SER A 21 7.34 -2.80 16.85
N ASN A 22 6.70 -3.96 17.00
CA ASN A 22 7.24 -5.13 17.71
C ASN A 22 7.19 -6.42 16.88
N CYS A 23 7.17 -6.31 15.55
CA CYS A 23 7.11 -7.46 14.66
C CYS A 23 8.28 -7.46 13.66
N CYS A 24 8.91 -8.62 13.48
CA CYS A 24 10.03 -8.81 12.55
C CYS A 24 9.78 -9.96 11.55
N ILE A 25 8.53 -10.43 11.43
CA ILE A 25 8.21 -11.56 10.56
C ILE A 25 8.37 -11.13 9.10
N THR A 26 9.01 -12.01 8.31
CA THR A 26 9.27 -11.78 6.89
C THR A 26 8.62 -12.89 6.06
N TYR A 27 7.98 -12.50 4.96
CA TYR A 27 7.35 -13.40 4.00
C TYR A 27 7.92 -13.21 2.60
N ASN A 28 7.78 -14.22 1.74
CA ASN A 28 8.08 -14.15 0.31
C ASN A 28 6.80 -14.04 -0.54
N ASN A 29 5.66 -13.81 0.11
CA ASN A 29 4.34 -13.73 -0.51
C ASN A 29 3.58 -12.55 0.09
N GLU A 30 3.12 -11.65 -0.77
CA GLU A 30 2.42 -10.42 -0.38
C GLU A 30 1.11 -10.69 0.38
N ASN A 31 0.38 -11.75 0.02
CA ASN A 31 -0.89 -12.09 0.68
C ASN A 31 -0.63 -12.58 2.11
N LEU A 32 0.47 -13.30 2.36
CA LEU A 32 0.84 -13.71 3.71
C LEU A 32 1.14 -12.49 4.59
N LEU A 33 1.87 -11.50 4.09
CA LEU A 33 2.08 -10.25 4.82
C LEU A 33 0.75 -9.53 5.08
N LYS A 34 -0.11 -9.40 4.06
CA LYS A 34 -1.40 -8.72 4.16
C LYS A 34 -2.26 -9.27 5.29
N TYR A 35 -2.43 -10.59 5.34
CA TYR A 35 -3.22 -11.24 6.39
C TYR A 35 -2.52 -11.21 7.74
N HIS A 36 -1.19 -11.28 7.77
CA HIS A 36 -0.42 -11.12 9.00
C HIS A 36 -0.59 -9.71 9.60
N GLN A 37 -0.54 -8.66 8.79
CA GLN A 37 -0.77 -7.29 9.26
C GLN A 37 -2.19 -7.12 9.78
N LEU A 38 -3.20 -7.64 9.06
CA LEU A 38 -4.59 -7.61 9.51
C LEU A 38 -4.78 -8.29 10.88
N GLN A 39 -4.00 -9.32 11.18
CA GLN A 39 -4.05 -10.01 12.47
C GLN A 39 -3.64 -9.09 13.64
N HIS A 40 -2.62 -8.24 13.48
CA HIS A 40 -2.27 -7.25 14.52
C HIS A 40 -3.44 -6.32 14.85
N PHE A 41 -4.19 -5.89 13.84
CA PHE A 41 -5.37 -5.06 14.04
C PHE A 41 -6.51 -5.80 14.75
N ARG A 42 -6.73 -7.08 14.43
CA ARG A 42 -7.73 -7.92 15.11
C ARG A 42 -7.39 -8.10 16.59
N GLU A 43 -6.13 -8.38 16.89
CA GLU A 43 -5.65 -8.49 18.27
C GLU A 43 -5.83 -7.19 19.04
N LEU A 44 -5.63 -6.03 18.40
CA LEU A 44 -5.93 -4.73 19.03
C LEU A 44 -7.43 -4.54 19.33
N CYS A 45 -8.32 -5.04 18.47
CA CYS A 45 -9.77 -4.93 18.67
C CYS A 45 -10.26 -5.83 19.81
N GLU A 46 -9.56 -6.94 20.06
CA GLU A 46 -9.88 -7.90 21.12
C GLU A 46 -9.35 -7.48 22.51
N GLN A 47 -8.43 -6.51 22.56
CA GLN A 47 -7.90 -6.03 23.83
C GLN A 47 -8.97 -5.26 24.62
N PRO A 48 -9.08 -5.48 25.95
CA PRO A 48 -10.00 -4.73 26.78
C PRO A 48 -9.65 -3.26 26.71
N SER A 49 -10.65 -2.43 26.38
CA SER A 49 -10.50 -0.98 26.22
C SER A 49 -9.84 -0.36 27.47
N GLN A 50 -8.54 -0.03 27.36
CA GLN A 50 -7.80 0.64 28.42
C GLN A 50 -8.13 2.14 28.41
N GLY A 51 -9.31 2.48 28.93
CA GLY A 51 -9.78 3.86 29.08
C GLY A 51 -10.30 4.49 27.79
N SER A 52 -10.40 5.82 27.79
CA SER A 52 -11.01 6.65 26.75
C SER A 52 -10.13 6.89 25.52
N ARG A 53 -8.96 6.26 25.42
CA ARG A 53 -8.01 6.50 24.32
C ARG A 53 -8.17 5.46 23.23
N LEU A 54 -8.37 5.91 21.99
CA LEU A 54 -8.40 5.03 20.83
C LEU A 54 -7.04 4.33 20.65
N PRO A 55 -7.01 3.04 20.29
CA PRO A 55 -5.77 2.37 19.95
C PRO A 55 -5.14 3.00 18.71
N VAL A 56 -3.85 2.75 18.50
CA VAL A 56 -3.08 3.32 17.39
C VAL A 56 -2.49 2.22 16.51
N CYS A 57 -2.33 2.53 15.23
CA CYS A 57 -1.63 1.67 14.28
C CYS A 57 -0.15 1.54 14.66
N GLY A 58 0.37 0.31 14.74
CA GLY A 58 1.77 0.06 15.09
C GLY A 58 2.77 0.41 13.98
N ILE A 59 2.31 0.85 12.79
CA ILE A 59 3.16 1.22 11.64
C ILE A 59 3.26 2.74 11.48
N CYS A 60 2.12 3.45 11.54
CA CYS A 60 2.04 4.90 11.30
C CYS A 60 1.53 5.72 12.49
N ASN A 61 1.21 5.06 13.61
CA ASN A 61 0.70 5.70 14.83
C ASN A 61 -0.64 6.46 14.68
N ALA A 62 -1.37 6.24 13.58
CA ALA A 62 -2.71 6.79 13.38
C ALA A 62 -3.71 6.19 14.39
N SER A 63 -4.64 7.01 14.89
CA SER A 63 -5.73 6.53 15.75
C SER A 63 -6.69 5.62 14.96
N LEU A 64 -7.06 4.51 15.57
CA LEU A 64 -7.92 3.50 14.97
C LEU A 64 -9.28 3.49 15.65
N ASN A 65 -10.33 3.59 14.86
CA ASN A 65 -11.68 3.35 15.35
C ASN A 65 -11.99 1.85 15.30
N ILE A 66 -11.88 1.16 16.43
CA ILE A 66 -12.15 -0.29 16.53
C ILE A 66 -13.59 -0.70 16.22
N THR A 67 -14.51 0.27 16.17
CA THR A 67 -15.90 0.01 15.73
C THR A 67 -16.06 0.05 14.22
N ASP A 68 -15.10 0.64 13.49
CA ASP A 68 -15.07 0.70 12.03
C ASP A 68 -14.12 -0.37 11.47
N VAL A 69 -14.61 -1.61 11.47
CA VAL A 69 -13.86 -2.78 10.96
C VAL A 69 -13.48 -2.60 9.49
N ASP A 70 -14.38 -2.02 8.68
CA ASP A 70 -14.16 -1.73 7.27
C ASP A 70 -13.00 -0.73 7.08
N GLY A 71 -12.95 0.34 7.91
CA GLY A 71 -11.87 1.31 7.91
C GLY A 71 -10.52 0.73 8.36
N ILE A 72 -10.54 -0.13 9.38
CA ILE A 72 -9.35 -0.85 9.83
C ILE A 72 -8.81 -1.77 8.74
N GLU A 73 -9.68 -2.49 8.05
CA GLU A 73 -9.28 -3.37 6.96
C GLU A 73 -8.63 -2.58 5.82
N ARG A 74 -9.25 -1.46 5.39
CA ARG A 74 -8.65 -0.55 4.39
C ARG A 74 -7.28 -0.06 4.80
N HIS A 75 -7.16 0.43 6.04
CA HIS A 75 -5.93 0.94 6.59
C HIS A 75 -4.82 -0.12 6.58
N SER A 76 -5.14 -1.34 7.03
CA SER A 76 -4.22 -2.49 7.02
C SER A 76 -3.78 -2.87 5.62
N PHE A 77 -4.72 -2.97 4.67
CA PHE A 77 -4.41 -3.37 3.29
C PHE A 77 -3.56 -2.32 2.56
N PHE A 78 -3.76 -1.04 2.88
CA PHE A 78 -2.92 0.02 2.33
C PHE A 78 -1.47 -0.11 2.81
N HIS A 79 -1.23 -0.41 4.08
CA HIS A 79 0.12 -0.67 4.59
C HIS A 79 0.80 -1.88 3.92
N SER A 80 0.06 -2.97 3.71
CA SER A 80 0.58 -4.14 2.99
C SER A 80 1.01 -3.78 1.57
N TRP A 81 0.22 -2.95 0.89
CA TRP A 81 0.52 -2.51 -0.46
C TRP A 81 1.70 -1.53 -0.53
N VAL A 82 1.82 -0.58 0.41
CA VAL A 82 3.00 0.28 0.51
C VAL A 82 4.27 -0.54 0.77
N ASN A 83 4.20 -1.56 1.62
CA ASN A 83 5.31 -2.48 1.87
C ASN A 83 5.73 -3.22 0.58
N GLN A 84 4.76 -3.66 -0.22
CA GLN A 84 5.01 -4.26 -1.52
C GLN A 84 5.74 -3.29 -2.47
N LEU A 85 5.31 -2.03 -2.55
CA LEU A 85 5.98 -1.00 -3.35
C LEU A 85 7.42 -0.76 -2.87
N LYS A 86 7.65 -0.69 -1.56
CA LYS A 86 9.00 -0.54 -0.99
C LYS A 86 9.90 -1.72 -1.36
N ALA A 87 9.39 -2.95 -1.28
CA ALA A 87 10.14 -4.15 -1.67
C ALA A 87 10.52 -4.13 -3.15
N ILE A 88 9.58 -3.74 -4.03
CA ILE A 88 9.84 -3.58 -5.47
C ILE A 88 10.89 -2.48 -5.71
N GLY A 89 10.71 -1.32 -5.10
CA GLY A 89 11.61 -0.17 -5.23
C GLY A 89 13.03 -0.52 -4.77
N LYS A 90 13.17 -1.17 -3.62
CA LYS A 90 14.46 -1.65 -3.10
C LYS A 90 15.16 -2.57 -4.10
N HIS A 91 14.44 -3.54 -4.66
CA HIS A 91 15.03 -4.45 -5.64
C HIS A 91 15.47 -3.76 -6.93
N ILE A 92 14.70 -2.75 -7.39
CA ILE A 92 15.09 -1.93 -8.56
C ILE A 92 16.37 -1.14 -8.24
N LEU A 93 16.47 -0.55 -7.05
CA LEU A 93 17.69 0.15 -6.62
C LEU A 93 18.90 -0.79 -6.62
N GLU A 94 18.74 -2.00 -6.07
CA GLU A 94 19.80 -3.02 -6.01
C GLU A 94 20.26 -3.48 -7.40
N ILE A 95 19.35 -3.72 -8.34
CA ILE A 95 19.70 -4.15 -9.71
C ILE A 95 20.46 -3.07 -10.48
N ASN A 96 20.11 -1.79 -10.25
CA ASN A 96 20.68 -0.67 -11.00
C ASN A 96 21.85 0.01 -10.27
N ASP A 97 22.24 -0.48 -9.09
CA ASP A 97 23.27 0.12 -8.24
C ASP A 97 23.00 1.61 -7.95
N TRP A 98 21.73 1.94 -7.68
CA TRP A 98 21.31 3.30 -7.38
C TRP A 98 21.46 3.62 -5.88
N PRO A 99 21.70 4.89 -5.52
CA PRO A 99 21.81 5.29 -4.13
C PRO A 99 20.53 4.95 -3.36
N VAL A 100 20.71 4.64 -2.07
CA VAL A 100 19.59 4.37 -1.17
C VAL A 100 18.68 5.59 -1.04
N CYS A 101 17.38 5.34 -0.88
CA CYS A 101 16.40 6.37 -0.56
C CYS A 101 16.81 7.09 0.74
N LEU A 102 16.91 8.42 0.69
CA LEU A 102 17.21 9.28 1.86
C LEU A 102 15.96 9.81 2.55
N SER A 103 14.77 9.40 2.10
CA SER A 103 13.51 9.87 2.67
C SER A 103 13.33 9.30 4.08
N ASP A 104 12.74 10.12 4.95
CA ASP A 104 12.48 9.72 6.33
C ASP A 104 11.56 8.49 6.37
N PRO A 105 11.97 7.38 7.05
CA PRO A 105 11.17 6.17 7.13
C PRO A 105 9.77 6.40 7.71
N VAL A 106 9.61 7.37 8.62
CA VAL A 106 8.31 7.69 9.24
C VAL A 106 7.37 8.34 8.23
N SER A 107 7.86 9.30 7.44
CA SER A 107 7.09 9.91 6.35
C SER A 107 6.60 8.89 5.30
N CYS A 108 7.39 7.85 5.04
CA CYS A 108 7.04 6.77 4.10
C CYS A 108 5.93 5.83 4.62
N ASN A 109 5.58 5.93 5.90
CA ASN A 109 4.55 5.10 6.53
C ASN A 109 3.21 5.82 6.68
N LEU A 110 3.15 7.13 6.41
CA LEU A 110 1.89 7.86 6.48
C LEU A 110 0.99 7.45 5.32
N ILE A 111 -0.25 7.11 5.65
CA ILE A 111 -1.29 6.79 4.66
C ILE A 111 -2.35 7.90 4.67
N PRO A 112 -2.98 8.20 3.52
CA PRO A 112 -4.09 9.14 3.49
C PRO A 112 -5.27 8.63 4.32
N GLU A 113 -6.13 9.55 4.76
CA GLU A 113 -7.41 9.15 5.35
C GLU A 113 -8.30 8.49 4.28
N LEU A 114 -8.81 7.29 4.59
CA LEU A 114 -9.63 6.48 3.68
C LEU A 114 -11.00 6.21 4.32
N PRO A 115 -11.88 7.24 4.39
CA PRO A 115 -13.15 7.15 5.12
C PRO A 115 -14.16 6.21 4.45
N THR A 116 -14.00 5.92 3.17
CA THR A 116 -14.92 5.08 2.39
C THR A 116 -14.17 4.00 1.61
N LYS A 117 -14.94 3.01 1.11
CA LYS A 117 -14.44 1.98 0.18
C LYS A 117 -13.86 2.64 -1.07
N PHE A 118 -12.89 1.97 -1.69
CA PHE A 118 -12.44 2.35 -3.02
C PHE A 118 -13.55 2.01 -4.02
N GLU A 119 -14.08 3.03 -4.70
CA GLU A 119 -15.18 2.89 -5.64
C GLU A 119 -14.69 3.17 -7.06
N CYS A 120 -15.08 2.34 -8.01
CA CYS A 120 -14.74 2.57 -9.40
C CYS A 120 -15.52 3.77 -9.93
N GLY A 121 -14.82 4.72 -10.57
CA GLY A 121 -15.44 5.92 -11.15
C GLY A 121 -15.92 5.75 -12.59
N TRP A 122 -15.94 4.53 -13.12
CA TRP A 122 -16.31 4.28 -14.50
C TRP A 122 -17.80 4.10 -14.70
N GLU A 123 -18.26 4.56 -15.87
CA GLU A 123 -19.67 4.45 -16.24
C GLU A 123 -20.08 2.98 -16.24
N TYR A 124 -21.20 2.70 -15.57
CA TYR A 124 -21.75 1.35 -15.40
C TYR A 124 -20.84 0.35 -14.65
N CYS A 125 -19.94 0.84 -13.79
CA CYS A 125 -19.12 -0.01 -12.94
C CYS A 125 -19.37 0.26 -11.45
N ASP A 126 -20.15 -0.61 -10.81
CA ASP A 126 -20.48 -0.51 -9.37
C ASP A 126 -19.44 -1.20 -8.47
N PHE A 127 -18.22 -1.41 -8.95
CA PHE A 127 -17.19 -2.14 -8.20
C PHE A 127 -16.70 -1.33 -7.00
N LYS A 128 -16.70 -1.96 -5.82
CA LYS A 128 -16.23 -1.37 -4.56
C LYS A 128 -15.40 -2.38 -3.77
N THR A 129 -14.33 -1.93 -3.13
CA THR A 129 -13.46 -2.80 -2.30
C THR A 129 -12.74 -2.02 -1.19
N ASN A 130 -12.34 -2.72 -0.13
CA ASN A 130 -11.42 -2.18 0.89
C ASN A 130 -9.94 -2.40 0.50
N ASP A 131 -9.66 -3.31 -0.44
CA ASP A 131 -8.30 -3.71 -0.81
C ASP A 131 -7.78 -2.88 -2.00
N VAL A 132 -6.75 -2.05 -1.75
CA VAL A 132 -6.15 -1.17 -2.75
C VAL A 132 -5.49 -1.96 -3.90
N CYS A 133 -4.89 -3.12 -3.64
CA CYS A 133 -4.31 -3.96 -4.70
C CYS A 133 -5.41 -4.47 -5.64
N VAL A 134 -6.52 -4.91 -5.05
CA VAL A 134 -7.70 -5.38 -5.81
C VAL A 134 -8.30 -4.22 -6.60
N PHE A 135 -8.40 -3.02 -6.02
CA PHE A 135 -8.90 -1.83 -6.69
C PHE A 135 -8.05 -1.44 -7.90
N ILE A 136 -6.73 -1.33 -7.73
CA ILE A 136 -5.80 -1.00 -8.82
C ILE A 136 -5.83 -2.07 -9.92
N THR A 137 -5.91 -3.35 -9.54
CA THR A 137 -6.03 -4.46 -10.51
C THR A 137 -7.36 -4.45 -11.25
N HIS A 138 -8.44 -4.00 -10.60
CA HIS A 138 -9.74 -3.85 -11.24
C HIS A 138 -9.70 -2.70 -12.26
N VAL A 139 -9.23 -1.52 -11.84
CA VAL A 139 -9.14 -0.33 -12.69
C VAL A 139 -8.19 -0.52 -13.88
N SER A 140 -7.21 -1.42 -13.81
CA SER A 140 -6.33 -1.69 -14.95
C SER A 140 -6.95 -2.55 -16.07
N ARG A 141 -8.09 -3.22 -15.80
CA ARG A 141 -8.81 -4.05 -16.78
C ARG A 141 -9.76 -3.26 -17.66
N HIS A 142 -10.00 -2.04 -17.24
CA HIS A 142 -10.88 -1.09 -17.86
C HIS A 142 -10.18 -0.55 -19.14
N PRO A 143 -10.77 -0.69 -20.35
CA PRO A 143 -10.20 -0.16 -21.60
C PRO A 143 -9.61 1.25 -21.51
N GLU A 144 -8.49 1.47 -22.18
CA GLU A 144 -7.64 2.67 -22.09
C GLU A 144 -8.30 3.99 -22.57
N VAL A 145 -9.56 3.95 -22.98
CA VAL A 145 -10.20 4.95 -23.85
C VAL A 145 -10.59 6.25 -23.14
N LEU A 146 -10.65 6.30 -21.81
CA LEU A 146 -10.85 7.55 -21.07
C LEU A 146 -10.05 7.54 -19.76
N PHE A 147 -8.71 7.53 -19.85
CA PHE A 147 -7.89 8.17 -18.82
C PHE A 147 -8.13 9.69 -18.87
N SER A 148 -9.35 10.12 -18.52
CA SER A 148 -9.60 11.54 -18.30
C SER A 148 -8.73 11.95 -17.12
N TYR A 149 -7.90 12.94 -17.39
CA TYR A 149 -6.75 13.39 -16.62
C TYR A 149 -7.03 13.67 -15.13
N ALA A 150 -8.28 13.72 -14.67
CA ALA A 150 -8.66 14.07 -13.30
C ALA A 150 -8.42 12.96 -12.26
N PHE A 151 -8.71 11.69 -12.57
CA PHE A 151 -8.61 10.61 -11.56
C PHE A 151 -7.18 10.08 -11.42
N CYS A 152 -6.45 10.02 -12.53
CA CYS A 152 -5.05 9.64 -12.53
C CYS A 152 -4.21 10.71 -11.82
N LEU A 153 -4.51 12.01 -11.98
CA LEU A 153 -3.78 13.05 -11.24
C LEU A 153 -4.09 13.04 -9.75
N TYR A 154 -5.32 12.80 -9.27
CA TYR A 154 -5.56 12.81 -7.81
C TYR A 154 -4.95 11.59 -7.09
N PHE A 155 -5.00 10.42 -7.73
CA PHE A 155 -4.35 9.21 -7.23
C PHE A 155 -2.84 9.32 -7.39
N LEU A 156 -2.32 9.68 -8.58
CA LEU A 156 -0.88 9.86 -8.85
C LEU A 156 -0.25 11.05 -8.13
N TYR A 157 -0.96 12.11 -7.74
CA TYR A 157 -0.34 13.24 -7.02
C TYR A 157 -0.02 12.88 -5.56
N ASN A 158 -0.84 12.01 -4.94
CA ASN A 158 -0.49 11.36 -3.67
C ASN A 158 0.47 10.17 -3.86
N PHE A 159 0.35 9.44 -4.97
CA PHE A 159 1.28 8.37 -5.37
C PHE A 159 2.68 8.90 -5.71
N LEU A 160 2.78 10.13 -6.21
CA LEU A 160 4.02 10.81 -6.56
C LEU A 160 4.77 11.18 -5.30
N ILE A 161 4.15 11.35 -4.13
CA ILE A 161 4.93 11.51 -2.90
C ILE A 161 5.66 10.20 -2.55
N ILE A 162 5.01 9.05 -2.76
CA ILE A 162 5.63 7.72 -2.54
C ILE A 162 6.63 7.38 -3.66
N ILE A 163 6.35 7.75 -4.92
CA ILE A 163 7.25 7.54 -6.05
C ILE A 163 8.40 8.55 -6.08
N TYR A 164 8.22 9.82 -5.70
CA TYR A 164 9.30 10.82 -5.55
C TYR A 164 10.27 10.41 -4.45
N CYS A 165 9.80 9.70 -3.40
CA CYS A 165 10.72 9.06 -2.46
C CYS A 165 11.60 7.99 -3.13
N THR A 166 11.14 7.37 -4.23
CA THR A 166 11.90 6.38 -5.02
C THR A 166 12.51 6.94 -6.31
N SER A 167 12.40 8.24 -6.58
CA SER A 167 12.84 8.85 -7.83
C SER A 167 13.19 10.32 -7.59
N ILE A 168 14.50 10.60 -7.56
CA ILE A 168 15.12 11.91 -7.81
C ILE A 168 15.16 12.83 -6.58
N SER A 169 16.25 12.72 -5.81
CA SER A 169 16.97 13.92 -5.33
C SER A 169 18.19 14.11 -6.24
N ILE A 170 17.95 14.64 -7.44
CA ILE A 170 19.00 15.30 -8.23
C ILE A 170 18.69 16.80 -8.16
N SER A 171 19.34 17.45 -7.23
CA SER A 171 19.84 18.83 -7.32
C SER A 171 20.76 19.08 -6.13
#